data_AF-A0AAW7YXP0-F1
#
_entry.id   AF-A0AAW7YXP0-F1
#
_cell.length_a   1.000
_cell.length_b   1.000
_cell.length_c   1.000
_cell.angle_alpha   90.00
_cell.angle_beta   90.00
_cell.angle_gamma   90.00
#
_symmetry.space_group_name_H-M   'P 1'
#
loop_
_entity.id
_entity.type
_entity.pdbx_description
1 polymer ?
#
loop_
_entity_poly.entity_id
_entity_poly.type
_entity_poly.pdbx_seq_one_letter_code
_entity_poly.pdbx_strand_id
1 'polypeptide(L)' 'MVHVDALKQSGLKVVSLVDLDLAKAQRVAPQHNIAHACNHIQHVPAVDLVLIATPALSHQQVIKHFK' A
#
# COMPACT_ATOMS: atom_id res chain seq x y z
N MET A 1 9.44 4.61 -0.94
CA MET A 1 8.63 5.21 0.14
C MET A 1 8.34 6.70 -0.04
N VAL A 2 8.86 7.37 -1.09
CA VAL A 2 8.66 8.82 -1.33
C VAL A 2 7.18 9.25 -1.33
N HIS A 3 6.25 8.37 -1.69
CA HIS A 3 4.83 8.72 -1.79
C HIS A 3 4.10 8.84 -0.43
N VAL A 4 4.52 8.12 0.61
CA VAL A 4 3.74 8.04 1.86
C VAL A 4 3.66 9.39 2.57
N ASP A 5 4.77 10.13 2.61
CA ASP A 5 4.81 11.42 3.29
C ASP A 5 4.02 12.50 2.53
N ALA A 6 4.07 12.48 1.19
CA ALA A 6 3.25 13.35 0.35
C ALA A 6 1.75 13.07 0.51
N LEU A 7 1.35 11.79 0.62
CA LEU A 7 -0.05 11.41 0.84
C LEU A 7 -0.57 11.92 2.19
N LYS A 8 0.25 11.84 3.25
CA LYS A 8 -0.11 12.35 4.58
C LYS A 8 -0.37 13.87 4.57
N GLN A 9 0.43 14.62 3.83
CA GLN A 9 0.25 16.07 3.68
C GLN A 9 -1.02 16.44 2.89
N SER A 10 -1.53 15.51 2.08
CA SER A 10 -2.73 15.70 1.25
C SER A 10 -4.03 15.41 2.01
N GLY A 11 -3.97 15.09 3.31
CA GLY A 11 -5.14 14.73 4.12
C GLY A 11 -5.66 13.30 3.88
N LEU A 12 -4.92 12.48 3.11
CA LEU A 12 -5.27 11.09 2.88
C LEU A 12 -4.77 10.22 4.04
N LYS A 13 -5.64 9.32 4.53
CA LYS A 13 -5.26 8.32 5.52
C LYS A 13 -4.74 7.07 4.82
N VAL A 14 -3.46 6.77 4.98
CA VAL A 14 -2.88 5.51 4.50
C VAL A 14 -3.21 4.40 5.50
N VAL A 15 -4.13 3.51 5.13
CA VAL A 15 -4.62 2.44 6.02
C VAL A 15 -3.94 1.09 5.81
N SER A 16 -3.36 0.86 4.63
CA SER A 16 -2.70 -0.40 4.29
C SER A 16 -1.41 -0.20 3.48
N LEU A 17 -0.44 -1.07 3.71
CA LEU A 17 0.83 -1.19 2.98
C LEU A 17 0.99 -2.63 2.50
N VAL A 18 1.24 -2.79 1.20
CA VAL A 18 1.51 -4.09 0.57
C VAL A 18 2.95 -4.14 0.09
N ASP A 19 3.70 -5.16 0.51
CA ASP A 19 5.03 -5.47 -0.04
C ASP A 19 5.20 -6.99 -0.09
N LEU A 20 5.84 -7.52 -1.14
CA LEU A 20 6.10 -8.95 -1.27
C LEU A 20 6.92 -9.48 -0.07
N ASP A 21 7.79 -8.63 0.49
CA ASP A 21 8.46 -8.87 1.74
C ASP A 21 7.59 -8.39 2.93
N LEU A 22 6.90 -9.35 3.56
CA LEU A 22 6.05 -9.07 4.71
C LEU A 22 6.82 -8.44 5.88
N ALA A 23 8.05 -8.89 6.15
CA ALA A 23 8.85 -8.41 7.25
C ALA A 23 9.23 -6.93 7.04
N LYS A 24 9.55 -6.57 5.80
CA LYS A 24 9.74 -5.17 5.40
C LYS A 24 8.46 -4.35 5.57
N ALA A 25 7.30 -4.84 5.11
CA ALA A 25 6.02 -4.14 5.27
C ALA A 25 5.68 -3.90 6.75
N GLN A 26 5.80 -4.94 7.59
CA GLN A 26 5.52 -4.87 9.02
C GLN A 26 6.49 -3.95 9.78
N ARG A 27 7.74 -3.85 9.33
CA ARG A 27 8.71 -2.90 9.91
C ARG A 27 8.42 -1.46 9.53
N VAL A 28 7.97 -1.21 8.29
CA VAL A 28 7.74 0.15 7.77
C VAL A 28 6.38 0.70 8.18
N ALA A 29 5.33 -0.11 8.21
CA ALA A 29 3.97 0.35 8.47
C ALA A 29 3.82 1.13 9.80
N PRO A 30 4.38 0.67 10.94
CA PRO A 30 4.32 1.40 12.21
C PRO A 30 5.01 2.77 12.14
N GLN A 31 6.14 2.87 11.42
CA GLN A 31 6.87 4.13 11.25
C GLN A 31 6.03 5.21 10.57
N HIS A 32 5.01 4.80 9.81
CA HIS A 32 4.10 5.71 9.12
C HIS A 32 2.67 5.71 9.68
N ASN A 33 2.41 5.10 10.85
CA ASN A 33 1.06 4.94 11.42
C ASN A 33 0.08 4.21 10.49
N ILE A 34 0.57 3.22 9.73
CA ILE A 34 -0.24 2.39 8.85
C ILE A 34 -0.68 1.14 9.62
N ALA A 35 -1.99 0.92 9.73
CA ALA A 35 -2.55 -0.13 10.58
C ALA A 35 -2.41 -1.54 9.97
N HIS A 36 -2.41 -1.67 8.65
CA HIS A 36 -2.39 -2.97 7.98
C HIS A 36 -1.17 -3.13 7.07
N ALA A 37 -0.26 -4.02 7.44
CA ALA A 37 0.81 -4.49 6.58
C ALA A 37 0.48 -5.88 6.06
N CYS A 38 0.55 -6.10 4.75
CA CYS A 38 0.31 -7.41 4.15
C CYS A 38 1.24 -7.67 2.96
N ASN A 39 1.30 -8.93 2.53
CA ASN A 39 2.13 -9.37 1.41
C ASN A 39 1.33 -9.81 0.17
N HIS A 40 0.01 -9.69 0.23
CA HIS A 40 -0.89 -10.03 -0.87
C HIS A 40 -1.98 -8.98 -0.99
N ILE A 41 -2.29 -8.57 -2.22
CA ILE A 41 -3.33 -7.57 -2.52
C ILE A 41 -4.73 -8.01 -2.03
N GLN A 42 -4.99 -9.32 -1.95
CA GLN A 42 -6.23 -9.89 -1.43
C GLN A 42 -6.46 -9.64 0.06
N HIS A 43 -5.40 -9.31 0.80
CA HIS A 43 -5.48 -9.01 2.23
C HIS A 43 -5.63 -7.50 2.50
N VAL A 44 -5.69 -6.67 1.45
CA VAL A 44 -5.95 -5.24 1.58
C VAL A 44 -7.41 -5.05 1.99
N PRO A 45 -7.71 -4.29 3.05
CA PRO A 45 -9.08 -3.99 3.43
C PRO A 45 -9.79 -3.15 2.36
N ALA A 46 -11.10 -2.93 2.51
CA ALA A 46 -11.80 -1.98 1.66
C ALA A 46 -11.16 -0.58 1.76
N VAL A 47 -10.83 0.01 0.61
CA VAL A 47 -10.19 1.33 0.49
C VAL A 47 -10.81 2.11 -0.67
N ASP A 48 -10.82 3.43 -0.56
CA ASP A 48 -11.36 4.32 -1.61
C ASP A 48 -10.35 4.55 -2.76
N LEU A 49 -9.05 4.38 -2.47
CA LEU A 49 -7.96 4.66 -3.39
C LEU A 49 -6.79 3.70 -3.17
N VAL A 50 -6.15 3.27 -4.25
CA VAL A 50 -4.89 2.52 -4.22
C VAL A 50 -3.79 3.27 -4.97
N LEU A 51 -2.61 3.35 -4.36
CA LEU A 51 -1.39 3.84 -5.02
C LEU A 51 -0.53 2.65 -5.43
N ILE A 52 -0.29 2.49 -6.72
CA ILE A 52 0.47 1.37 -7.27
C ILE A 52 1.91 1.81 -7.53
N ALA A 53 2.82 1.39 -6.64
CA ALA A 53 4.26 1.61 -6.75
C ALA A 53 5.05 0.31 -6.92
N THR A 54 4.43 -0.70 -7.54
CA THR A 54 5.06 -1.98 -7.89
C THR A 54 5.81 -1.87 -9.23
N PRO A 55 6.58 -2.88 -9.68
CA PRO A 55 7.18 -2.86 -11.01
C PRO A 55 6.11 -2.70 -12.10
N ALA A 56 6.40 -1.90 -13.13
CA ALA A 56 5.43 -1.53 -14.18
C ALA A 56 4.72 -2.74 -14.83
N LEU A 57 5.44 -3.85 -15.03
CA LEU A 57 4.89 -5.10 -15.60
C LEU A 57 3.73 -5.69 -14.77
N SER A 58 3.66 -5.39 -13.47
CA SER A 58 2.62 -5.89 -12.56
C SER A 58 1.41 -4.94 -12.45
N HIS A 59 1.49 -3.71 -12.97
CA HIS A 59 0.46 -2.69 -12.76
C HIS A 59 -0.91 -3.14 -13.27
N GLN A 60 -0.97 -3.75 -14.46
CA GLN A 60 -2.24 -4.18 -15.05
C GLN A 60 -2.96 -5.22 -14.18
N GLN A 61 -2.23 -6.13 -13.54
CA GLN A 61 -2.80 -7.13 -12.65
C GLN A 61 -3.36 -6.47 -11.37
N VAL A 62 -2.62 -5.51 -10.79
CA VAL A 62 -3.06 -4.80 -9.59
C VAL A 62 -4.29 -3.95 -9.88
N ILE A 63 -4.31 -3.22 -11.00
CA ILE A 63 -5.47 -2.42 -11.42
C ILE A 63 -6.71 -3.31 -11.59
N LYS A 64 -6.57 -4.48 -12.22
CA LYS A 64 -7.69 -5.42 -12.41
C LYS A 64 -8.26 -5.96 -11.10
N HIS A 65 -7.47 -6.04 -10.03
CA HIS A 65 -7.93 -6.54 -8.74
C HIS A 65 -8.82 -5.52 -8.00
N PHE A 66 -8.55 -4.22 -8.16
CA PHE A 66 -9.29 -3.14 -7.49
C PHE A 66 -10.33 -2.45 -8.39
N LYS A 67 -10.59 -2.99 -9.59
CA LYS A 67 -11.69 -2.59 -10.47
C LYS A 67 -12.95 -3.40 -10.15
#